data_AF-A0A516HEW4-F1
#
_entry.id   AF-A0A516HEW4-F1
#
_cell.length_a   1.000
_cell.length_b   1.000
_cell.length_c   1.000
_cell.angle_alpha   90.00
_cell.angle_beta   90.00
_cell.angle_gamma   90.00
#
_symmetry.space_group_name_H-M   'P 1'
#
loop_
_entity.id
_entity.type
_entity.pdbx_description
1 polymer ?
#
loop_
_entity_poly.entity_id
_entity_poly.type
_entity_poly.pdbx_seq_one_letter_code
_entity_poly.pdbx_strand_id
1 'polypeptide(L)'
;MKYQWNCCLLSITLIIISGAGLAADTPPAKEGNNGIPFLKYQIQQLESELEATNQQLSEATALLKKKESDIESLNTELLKVENEVGQLSASLEKEQNLYRIPATGQKECWFSESLDPDDPHVSNSCSGSGQDAEYKSGLPLPMIRFIDNQDGTFTDNFTKLTWLKKGDCYPGIDWHGALEAAENLEGHEITSICGLADGSQPGDWRVPNVRELQSLLDYRTADIGGNRSLPTTIPLTGVDVYYWSSTSFAVNPTSIFSDLIFACSTRNYGADNRFRFSDAYVVNFLSGETIHTPKEAREDIDTRHGIYDPGIDNNPCATTGFRSASPPNGIPNPGFIAVKNEKD
;
A
#
# COMPACT_ATOMS: atom_id res chain seq x y z
N MET A 1 -30.47 -3.61 9.08
CA MET A 1 -30.87 -3.01 10.37
C MET A 1 -31.78 -1.84 10.08
N LYS A 2 -33.02 -1.89 10.60
CA LYS A 2 -34.04 -0.86 10.40
C LYS A 2 -33.68 0.37 11.24
N TYR A 3 -33.33 1.49 10.62
CA TYR A 3 -33.24 2.78 11.29
C TYR A 3 -34.47 3.62 10.95
N GLN A 4 -35.22 3.94 12.00
CA GLN A 4 -36.46 4.70 12.00
C GLN A 4 -36.21 6.15 11.55
N TRP A 5 -37.10 6.65 10.70
CA TRP A 5 -37.21 8.06 10.37
C TRP A 5 -37.75 8.85 11.57
N ASN A 6 -36.98 9.83 12.04
CA ASN A 6 -37.45 10.84 12.98
C ASN A 6 -38.35 11.85 12.22
N CYS A 7 -39.67 11.69 12.32
CA CYS A 7 -40.61 12.77 12.03
C CYS A 7 -40.60 13.77 13.20
N CYS A 8 -39.92 14.90 13.03
CA CYS A 8 -40.10 16.07 13.89
C CYS A 8 -41.54 16.59 13.73
N LEU A 9 -42.38 16.33 14.73
CA LEU A 9 -43.66 16.98 14.94
C LEU A 9 -43.42 18.48 15.19
N LEU A 10 -43.77 19.30 14.20
CA LEU A 10 -43.94 20.75 14.36
C LEU A 10 -45.02 20.98 15.42
N SER A 11 -44.59 21.41 16.60
CA SER A 11 -45.49 21.85 17.67
C SER A 11 -46.11 23.18 17.25
N ILE A 12 -47.38 23.16 16.85
CA ILE A 12 -48.19 24.37 16.70
C ILE A 12 -48.53 24.84 18.12
N THR A 13 -47.83 25.87 18.59
CA THR A 13 -48.18 26.62 19.80
C THR A 13 -49.52 27.32 19.58
N LEU A 14 -50.55 26.83 20.27
CA LEU A 14 -51.83 27.50 20.45
C LEU A 14 -51.58 28.79 21.27
N ILE A 15 -51.88 29.95 20.69
CA ILE A 15 -51.90 31.22 21.42
C ILE A 15 -53.13 31.19 22.33
N ILE A 16 -52.90 31.11 23.65
CA ILE A 16 -53.94 31.34 24.66
C ILE A 16 -54.18 32.85 24.73
N ILE A 17 -55.28 33.34 24.17
CA ILE A 17 -55.79 34.68 24.51
C ILE A 17 -56.59 34.53 25.81
N SER A 18 -55.94 34.80 26.94
CA SER A 18 -56.60 34.94 28.23
C SER A 18 -57.36 36.27 28.28
N GLY A 19 -58.69 36.21 28.27
CA GLY A 19 -59.55 37.35 28.58
C GLY A 19 -60.70 36.91 29.48
N ALA A 20 -60.56 37.09 30.79
CA ALA A 20 -61.68 37.02 31.74
C ALA A 20 -61.44 38.00 32.91
N GLY A 21 -61.79 39.27 32.70
CA GLY A 21 -62.13 40.17 33.79
C GLY A 21 -63.65 40.15 33.96
N LEU A 22 -64.14 39.62 35.10
CA LEU A 22 -65.53 39.65 35.52
C LEU A 22 -65.65 40.58 36.74
N ALA A 23 -66.51 41.59 36.66
CA ALA A 23 -67.04 42.30 37.82
C ALA A 23 -68.55 42.60 37.64
N ALA A 24 -69.34 41.97 38.51
CA ALA A 24 -70.60 42.33 39.19
C ALA A 24 -71.93 42.69 38.47
N ASP A 25 -72.97 41.94 38.88
CA ASP A 25 -74.41 42.24 39.18
C ASP A 25 -75.47 42.59 38.10
N THR A 26 -76.66 41.93 38.16
CA THR A 26 -78.02 42.38 37.73
C THR A 26 -79.11 41.44 38.32
N PRO A 27 -80.45 41.73 38.44
CA PRO A 27 -81.29 42.61 37.58
C PRO A 27 -82.53 43.35 38.23
N PRO A 28 -83.11 44.38 37.56
CA PRO A 28 -84.41 44.16 36.91
C PRO A 28 -84.47 44.77 35.50
N ALA A 29 -85.23 44.16 34.57
CA ALA A 29 -85.43 44.62 33.18
C ALA A 29 -84.14 45.13 32.47
N LYS A 30 -83.32 44.15 32.05
CA LYS A 30 -81.95 44.26 31.51
C LYS A 30 -81.76 45.30 30.39
N GLU A 31 -81.04 46.37 30.69
CA GLU A 31 -80.16 47.03 29.70
C GLU A 31 -79.11 46.00 29.25
N GLY A 32 -78.91 45.83 27.94
CA GLY A 32 -77.98 44.80 27.41
C GLY A 32 -78.64 43.54 26.84
N ASN A 33 -79.88 43.62 26.36
CA ASN A 33 -80.43 42.60 25.45
C ASN A 33 -79.93 42.83 24.01
N ASN A 34 -78.61 42.79 23.81
CA ASN A 34 -77.95 42.81 22.50
C ASN A 34 -77.78 41.38 21.95
N GLY A 35 -78.61 40.42 22.36
CA GLY A 35 -78.49 38.99 22.04
C GLY A 35 -78.25 38.70 20.55
N ILE A 36 -78.96 39.38 19.64
CA ILE A 36 -78.73 39.23 18.19
C ILE A 36 -77.49 40.03 17.71
N PRO A 37 -77.32 41.33 18.03
CA PRO A 37 -76.12 42.09 17.65
C PRO A 37 -74.78 41.50 18.16
N PHE A 38 -74.74 41.00 19.39
CA PHE A 38 -73.55 40.42 20.01
C PHE A 38 -73.18 39.08 19.35
N LEU A 39 -74.16 38.20 19.09
CA LEU A 39 -73.94 36.97 18.33
C LEU A 39 -73.49 37.26 16.90
N LYS A 40 -74.04 38.30 16.24
CA LYS A 40 -73.57 38.75 14.92
C LYS A 40 -72.10 39.18 14.95
N TYR A 41 -71.68 39.90 15.98
CA TYR A 41 -70.28 40.29 16.15
C TYR A 41 -69.36 39.09 16.36
N GLN A 42 -69.76 38.11 17.18
CA GLN A 42 -68.99 36.86 17.37
C GLN A 42 -68.88 36.04 16.08
N ILE A 43 -69.98 35.93 15.31
CA ILE A 43 -69.96 35.26 13.99
C ILE A 43 -68.96 35.96 13.07
N GLN A 44 -68.96 37.29 13.01
CA GLN A 44 -68.05 38.05 12.16
C GLN A 44 -66.57 37.90 12.58
N GLN A 45 -66.28 37.76 13.88
CA GLN A 45 -64.94 37.45 14.37
C GLN A 45 -64.50 36.04 13.97
N LEU A 46 -65.36 35.03 14.13
CA LEU A 46 -65.07 33.66 13.73
C LEU A 46 -64.89 33.51 12.22
N GLU A 47 -65.67 34.25 11.42
CA GLU A 47 -65.50 34.32 9.97
C GLU A 47 -64.11 34.88 9.59
N SER A 48 -63.66 35.94 10.27
CA SER A 48 -62.32 36.50 10.07
C SER A 48 -61.21 35.53 10.49
N GLU A 49 -61.37 34.81 11.60
CA GLU A 49 -60.40 33.80 12.05
C GLU A 49 -60.34 32.59 11.11
N LEU A 50 -61.49 32.16 10.59
CA LEU A 50 -61.57 31.09 9.59
C LEU A 50 -60.86 31.49 8.29
N GLU A 51 -61.03 32.73 7.83
CA GLU A 51 -60.34 33.24 6.65
C GLU A 51 -58.82 33.29 6.85
N ALA A 52 -58.36 33.78 7.99
CA ALA A 52 -56.93 33.77 8.34
C ALA A 52 -56.34 32.35 8.42
N THR A 53 -57.08 31.41 9.00
CA THR A 53 -56.66 30.00 9.10
C THR A 53 -56.60 29.33 7.72
N ASN A 54 -57.57 29.61 6.85
CA ASN A 54 -57.57 29.13 5.47
C ASN A 54 -56.40 29.68 4.66
N GLN A 55 -56.01 30.93 4.89
CA GLN A 55 -54.82 31.51 4.28
C GLN A 55 -53.55 30.82 4.75
N GLN A 56 -53.38 30.61 6.06
CA GLN A 56 -52.24 29.88 6.61
C GLN A 56 -52.15 28.44 6.07
N LEU A 57 -53.29 27.76 5.94
CA LEU A 57 -53.35 26.41 5.35
C LEU A 57 -52.91 26.43 3.88
N SER A 58 -53.35 27.42 3.10
CA SER A 58 -52.92 27.59 1.71
C SER A 58 -51.40 27.78 1.60
N GLU A 59 -50.82 28.65 2.43
CA GLU A 59 -49.37 28.88 2.47
C GLU A 59 -48.59 27.62 2.88
N ALA A 60 -49.05 26.90 3.91
CA ALA A 60 -48.44 25.66 4.35
C ALA A 60 -48.48 24.56 3.26
N THR A 61 -49.59 24.43 2.53
CA THR A 61 -49.68 23.46 1.41
C THR A 61 -48.76 23.81 0.24
N ALA A 62 -48.58 25.09 -0.07
CA ALA A 62 -47.63 25.52 -1.10
C ALA A 62 -46.18 25.21 -0.69
N LEU A 63 -45.84 25.42 0.59
CA LEU A 63 -44.54 25.06 1.13
C LEU A 63 -44.28 23.54 1.09
N LEU A 64 -45.29 22.73 1.43
CA LEU A 64 -45.21 21.27 1.39
C LEU A 64 -44.90 20.77 -0.02
N LYS A 65 -45.62 21.26 -1.04
CA LYS A 65 -45.36 20.90 -2.45
C LYS A 65 -43.94 21.27 -2.88
N LYS A 66 -43.44 22.44 -2.44
CA LYS A 66 -42.05 22.84 -2.72
C LYS A 66 -41.07 21.86 -2.08
N LYS A 67 -41.29 21.47 -0.82
CA LYS A 67 -40.45 20.51 -0.11
C LYS A 67 -40.48 19.12 -0.74
N GLU A 68 -41.63 18.67 -1.25
CA GLU A 68 -41.75 17.42 -1.99
C GLU A 68 -40.91 17.45 -3.28
N SER A 69 -40.97 18.56 -4.03
CA SER A 69 -40.12 18.75 -5.22
C SER A 69 -38.63 18.80 -4.89
N ASP A 70 -38.25 19.46 -3.79
CA ASP A 70 -36.86 19.51 -3.33
C ASP A 70 -36.36 18.09 -2.96
N ILE A 71 -37.20 17.28 -2.29
CA ILE A 71 -36.88 15.89 -1.93
C ILE A 71 -36.70 15.02 -3.18
N GLU A 72 -37.55 15.17 -4.19
CA GLU A 72 -37.43 14.43 -5.45
C GLU A 72 -36.13 14.76 -6.20
N SER A 73 -35.76 16.05 -6.22
CA SER A 73 -34.47 16.50 -6.77
C SER A 73 -33.29 15.89 -6.02
N LEU A 74 -33.30 15.96 -4.68
CA LEU A 74 -32.24 15.40 -3.84
C LEU A 74 -32.10 13.88 -4.00
N ASN A 75 -33.21 13.16 -4.11
CA ASN A 75 -33.17 11.71 -4.35
C ASN A 75 -32.54 11.36 -5.70
N THR A 76 -32.78 12.17 -6.72
CA THR A 76 -32.18 12.00 -8.04
C THR A 76 -30.67 12.24 -8.01
N GLU A 77 -30.23 13.27 -7.30
CA GLU A 77 -28.80 13.55 -7.09
C GLU A 77 -28.12 12.44 -6.28
N LEU A 78 -28.76 11.94 -5.22
CA LEU A 78 -28.23 10.85 -4.41
C LEU A 78 -28.00 9.58 -5.25
N LEU A 79 -28.98 9.18 -6.07
CA LEU A 79 -28.86 8.03 -6.97
C LEU A 79 -27.69 8.18 -7.95
N LYS A 80 -27.44 9.40 -8.43
CA LYS A 80 -26.30 9.69 -9.31
C LYS A 80 -24.98 9.49 -8.58
N VAL A 81 -24.86 10.04 -7.37
CA VAL A 81 -23.66 9.89 -6.53
C VAL A 81 -23.42 8.42 -6.17
N GLU A 82 -24.46 7.67 -5.81
CA GLU A 82 -24.35 6.24 -5.50
C GLU A 82 -23.81 5.44 -6.69
N ASN A 83 -24.26 5.73 -7.91
CA ASN A 83 -23.75 5.10 -9.13
C ASN A 83 -22.28 5.47 -9.41
N GLU A 84 -21.92 6.76 -9.28
CA GLU A 84 -20.54 7.22 -9.45
C GLU A 84 -19.59 6.56 -8.44
N VAL A 85 -19.99 6.48 -7.17
CA VAL A 85 -19.23 5.77 -6.12
C VAL A 85 -19.10 4.29 -6.46
N GLY A 86 -20.15 3.64 -6.95
CA GLY A 86 -20.11 2.26 -7.41
C GLY A 86 -19.08 2.04 -8.53
N GLN A 87 -19.08 2.89 -9.55
CA GLN A 87 -18.12 2.80 -10.67
C GLN A 87 -16.67 3.06 -10.23
N LEU A 88 -16.45 4.05 -9.36
CA LEU A 88 -15.14 4.36 -8.81
C LEU A 88 -14.62 3.22 -7.95
N SER A 89 -15.47 2.60 -7.14
CA SER A 89 -15.10 1.45 -6.29
C SER A 89 -14.64 0.25 -7.12
N ALA A 90 -15.36 -0.08 -8.20
CA ALA A 90 -14.99 -1.18 -9.10
C ALA A 90 -13.68 -0.87 -9.86
N SER A 91 -13.48 0.38 -10.26
CA SER A 91 -12.24 0.82 -10.93
C SER A 91 -11.04 0.71 -9.98
N LEU A 92 -11.21 1.16 -8.73
CA LEU A 92 -10.19 1.05 -7.69
C LEU A 92 -9.83 -0.41 -7.41
N GLU A 93 -10.82 -1.30 -7.27
CA GLU A 93 -10.57 -2.72 -7.06
C GLU A 93 -9.78 -3.34 -8.22
N LYS A 94 -10.10 -2.98 -9.46
CA LYS A 94 -9.36 -3.43 -10.64
C LYS A 94 -7.91 -2.94 -10.61
N GLU A 95 -7.68 -1.68 -10.26
CA GLU A 95 -6.34 -1.09 -10.19
C GLU A 95 -5.50 -1.72 -9.06
N GLN A 96 -6.10 -1.92 -7.89
CA GLN A 96 -5.46 -2.61 -6.75
C GLN A 96 -5.09 -4.06 -7.09
N ASN A 97 -5.89 -4.74 -7.90
CA ASN A 97 -5.57 -6.10 -8.35
C ASN A 97 -4.44 -6.14 -9.38
N LEU A 98 -4.25 -5.06 -10.15
CA LEU A 98 -3.19 -4.93 -11.15
C LEU A 98 -1.84 -4.52 -10.53
N TYR A 99 -1.85 -3.58 -9.58
CA TYR A 99 -0.65 -3.05 -8.94
C TYR A 99 -0.65 -3.33 -7.44
N ARG A 100 -0.14 -4.51 -7.05
CA ARG A 100 -0.05 -4.92 -5.66
C ARG A 100 1.29 -4.50 -5.06
N ILE A 101 1.35 -3.29 -4.52
CA ILE A 101 2.52 -2.81 -3.76
C ILE A 101 2.18 -2.93 -2.27
N PRO A 102 2.89 -3.78 -1.49
CA PRO A 102 2.59 -3.94 -0.08
C PRO A 102 3.02 -2.68 0.68
N ALA A 103 2.23 -2.29 1.67
CA ALA A 103 2.76 -1.40 2.71
C ALA A 103 3.93 -2.13 3.40
N THR A 104 5.07 -1.46 3.51
CA THR A 104 6.28 -2.01 4.15
C THR A 104 6.05 -2.32 5.64
N GLY A 105 5.04 -1.66 6.22
CA GLY A 105 4.75 -1.70 7.64
C GLY A 105 5.72 -0.89 8.51
N GLN A 106 6.59 -0.06 7.93
CA GLN A 106 7.36 0.92 8.68
C GLN A 106 6.43 1.93 9.36
N LYS A 107 6.65 2.16 10.66
CA LYS A 107 5.80 3.05 11.49
C LYS A 107 6.58 4.22 12.10
N GLU A 108 7.91 4.15 12.07
CA GLU A 108 8.81 5.10 12.69
C GLU A 108 9.72 5.70 11.62
N CYS A 109 10.02 6.99 11.76
CA CYS A 109 10.98 7.68 10.92
C CYS A 109 12.26 7.89 11.71
N TRP A 110 13.39 7.93 11.02
CA TRP A 110 14.71 7.94 11.65
C TRP A 110 15.51 9.17 11.23
N PHE A 111 16.40 9.67 12.08
CA PHE A 111 17.38 10.66 11.65
C PHE A 111 18.37 10.04 10.65
N SER A 112 18.81 10.83 9.65
CA SER A 112 19.83 10.41 8.68
C SER A 112 21.23 10.26 9.28
N GLU A 113 21.44 10.83 10.46
CA GLU A 113 22.71 10.83 11.17
C GLU A 113 22.52 10.02 12.45
N SER A 114 23.14 8.84 12.52
CA SER A 114 23.42 8.22 13.83
C SER A 114 24.70 8.88 14.36
N LEU A 115 24.63 9.43 15.58
CA LEU A 115 25.80 10.02 16.24
C LEU A 115 26.77 8.97 16.77
N ASP A 116 26.38 7.70 16.76
CA ASP A 116 27.15 6.61 17.35
C ASP A 116 26.94 5.31 16.53
N PRO A 117 28.02 4.63 16.10
CA PRO A 117 27.93 3.33 15.40
C PRO A 117 27.31 2.21 16.24
N ASP A 118 27.21 2.38 17.57
CA ASP A 118 26.59 1.44 18.50
C ASP A 118 25.19 1.89 19.00
N ASP A 119 24.71 3.09 18.61
CA ASP A 119 23.41 3.62 19.05
C ASP A 119 22.31 3.34 17.99
N PRO A 120 21.25 2.58 18.35
CA PRO A 120 20.15 2.33 17.45
C PRO A 120 19.51 3.65 17.03
N HIS A 121 19.41 3.85 15.72
CA HIS A 121 18.78 4.97 15.03
C HIS A 121 17.81 5.77 15.93
N VAL A 122 18.07 7.05 16.16
CA VAL A 122 17.16 7.88 16.96
C VAL A 122 15.88 8.14 16.15
N SER A 123 14.73 7.78 16.71
CA SER A 123 13.43 8.04 16.08
C SER A 123 13.17 9.55 15.98
N ASN A 124 12.61 10.00 14.87
CA ASN A 124 12.21 11.38 14.62
C ASN A 124 10.71 11.48 14.28
N SER A 125 10.18 12.70 14.34
CA SER A 125 8.88 13.02 13.77
C SER A 125 8.84 12.67 12.28
N CYS A 126 7.81 11.93 11.87
CA CYS A 126 7.61 11.62 10.46
C CYS A 126 7.09 12.80 9.64
N SER A 127 6.49 13.81 10.26
CA SER A 127 5.89 14.93 9.52
C SER A 127 6.93 15.71 8.74
N GLY A 128 6.80 15.76 7.41
CA GLY A 128 7.71 16.44 6.49
C GLY A 128 9.05 15.74 6.29
N SER A 129 9.18 14.47 6.69
CA SER A 129 10.43 13.70 6.58
C SER A 129 10.64 13.12 5.18
N GLY A 130 9.56 12.92 4.41
CA GLY A 130 9.56 12.20 3.14
C GLY A 130 9.83 10.70 3.27
N GLN A 131 9.90 10.18 4.50
CA GLN A 131 10.19 8.78 4.76
C GLN A 131 8.93 7.91 4.62
N ASP A 132 9.13 6.62 4.38
CA ASP A 132 8.04 5.68 4.12
C ASP A 132 7.03 5.59 5.27
N ALA A 133 7.48 5.70 6.53
CA ALA A 133 6.61 5.75 7.71
C ALA A 133 5.74 7.02 7.82
N GLU A 134 6.05 8.09 7.06
CA GLU A 134 5.16 9.26 6.93
C GLU A 134 3.95 8.93 6.05
N TYR A 135 4.20 8.36 4.87
CA TYR A 135 3.16 8.11 3.88
C TYR A 135 2.37 6.82 4.16
N LYS A 136 3.04 5.79 4.69
CA LYS A 136 2.49 4.44 4.91
C LYS A 136 1.77 3.93 3.65
N SER A 137 2.36 4.23 2.50
CA SER A 137 1.83 3.92 1.18
C SER A 137 1.78 2.41 0.96
N GLY A 138 0.89 1.98 0.06
CA GLY A 138 0.73 0.58 -0.31
C GLY A 138 -0.49 -0.06 0.33
N LEU A 139 -0.78 -1.29 -0.10
CA LEU A 139 -1.93 -2.05 0.35
C LEU A 139 -1.62 -2.76 1.68
N PRO A 140 -2.60 -2.89 2.58
CA PRO A 140 -2.43 -3.66 3.80
C PRO A 140 -2.14 -5.13 3.46
N LEU A 141 -1.23 -5.73 4.23
CA LEU A 141 -0.94 -7.16 4.09
C LEU A 141 -2.17 -7.99 4.52
N PRO A 142 -2.50 -9.09 3.82
CA PRO A 142 -3.56 -9.99 4.23
C PRO A 142 -3.22 -10.70 5.54
N MET A 143 -4.24 -11.16 6.26
CA MET A 143 -4.07 -11.91 7.51
C MET A 143 -3.22 -13.17 7.32
N ILE A 144 -3.39 -13.87 6.20
CA ILE A 144 -2.58 -15.03 5.81
C ILE A 144 -1.89 -14.69 4.49
N ARG A 145 -0.61 -14.31 4.59
CA ARG A 145 0.19 -13.93 3.43
C ARG A 145 0.77 -15.13 2.72
N PHE A 146 1.52 -15.98 3.41
CA PHE A 146 2.17 -17.15 2.80
C PHE A 146 1.42 -18.42 3.18
N ILE A 147 1.18 -19.28 2.19
CA ILE A 147 0.58 -20.61 2.35
C ILE A 147 1.57 -21.64 1.80
N ASP A 148 1.98 -22.59 2.62
CA ASP A 148 2.72 -23.77 2.19
C ASP A 148 1.78 -24.73 1.45
N ASN A 149 2.11 -25.05 0.21
CA ASN A 149 1.29 -25.92 -0.64
C ASN A 149 1.59 -27.42 -0.40
N GLN A 150 2.56 -27.75 0.45
CA GLN A 150 2.97 -29.12 0.79
C GLN A 150 3.51 -29.93 -0.40
N ASP A 151 3.88 -29.25 -1.47
CA ASP A 151 4.42 -29.82 -2.73
C ASP A 151 5.81 -29.24 -3.07
N GLY A 152 6.50 -28.68 -2.08
CA GLY A 152 7.78 -27.97 -2.29
C GLY A 152 7.63 -26.54 -2.79
N THR A 153 6.40 -26.00 -2.85
CA THR A 153 6.11 -24.59 -3.16
C THR A 153 5.38 -23.89 -2.02
N PHE A 154 5.34 -22.55 -2.10
CA PHE A 154 4.42 -21.75 -1.29
C PHE A 154 3.83 -20.60 -2.09
N THR A 155 2.59 -20.22 -1.77
CA THR A 155 1.89 -19.12 -2.44
C THR A 155 1.89 -17.87 -1.57
N ASP A 156 2.29 -16.74 -2.15
CA ASP A 156 2.09 -15.41 -1.55
C ASP A 156 0.72 -14.88 -1.98
N ASN A 157 -0.25 -14.91 -1.07
CA ASN A 157 -1.60 -14.40 -1.30
C ASN A 157 -1.66 -12.90 -1.57
N PHE A 158 -0.61 -12.14 -1.21
CA PHE A 158 -0.52 -10.74 -1.55
C PHE A 158 -0.18 -10.60 -3.02
N THR A 159 0.97 -11.09 -3.49
CA THR A 159 1.43 -10.94 -4.89
C THR A 159 0.76 -11.91 -5.87
N LYS A 160 0.11 -12.96 -5.37
CA LYS A 160 -0.41 -14.12 -6.14
C LYS A 160 0.67 -15.00 -6.79
N LEU A 161 1.94 -14.74 -6.48
CA LEU A 161 3.05 -15.53 -6.96
C LEU A 161 3.19 -16.83 -6.17
N THR A 162 3.61 -17.88 -6.86
CA THR A 162 3.97 -19.17 -6.26
C THR A 162 5.48 -19.35 -6.34
N TRP A 163 6.08 -19.64 -5.20
CA TRP A 163 7.52 -19.62 -4.99
C TRP A 163 8.05 -21.01 -4.67
N LEU A 164 9.28 -21.27 -5.08
CA LEU A 164 10.02 -22.44 -4.65
C LEU A 164 10.34 -22.35 -3.15
N LYS A 165 10.05 -23.41 -2.40
CA LYS A 165 10.21 -23.43 -0.94
C LYS A 165 11.65 -23.57 -0.47
N LYS A 166 12.51 -24.20 -1.28
CA LYS A 166 13.89 -24.54 -0.91
C LYS A 166 14.87 -23.63 -1.68
N GLY A 167 15.55 -22.74 -0.95
CA GLY A 167 16.49 -21.75 -1.51
C GLY A 167 17.92 -22.24 -1.68
N ASP A 168 18.25 -23.43 -1.19
CA ASP A 168 19.59 -24.04 -1.25
C ASP A 168 19.66 -25.24 -2.22
N CYS A 169 18.74 -25.32 -3.18
CA CYS A 169 18.72 -26.39 -4.17
C CYS A 169 19.96 -26.43 -5.08
N TYR A 170 20.47 -25.26 -5.42
CA TYR A 170 21.59 -25.07 -6.33
C TYR A 170 22.64 -24.18 -5.64
N PRO A 171 23.39 -24.73 -4.67
CA PRO A 171 24.39 -23.95 -3.96
C PRO A 171 25.51 -23.53 -4.90
N GLY A 172 25.94 -22.27 -4.81
CA GLY A 172 27.07 -21.77 -5.59
C GLY A 172 26.83 -21.70 -7.10
N ILE A 173 25.58 -21.48 -7.53
CA ILE A 173 25.24 -21.35 -8.95
C ILE A 173 25.57 -19.95 -9.49
N ASP A 174 26.14 -19.87 -10.69
CA ASP A 174 26.32 -18.58 -11.38
C ASP A 174 24.99 -18.07 -11.97
N TRP A 175 24.95 -16.81 -12.42
CA TRP A 175 23.68 -16.20 -12.84
C TRP A 175 23.06 -16.89 -14.06
N HIS A 176 23.87 -17.31 -15.03
CA HIS A 176 23.39 -18.03 -16.21
C HIS A 176 22.87 -19.42 -15.82
N GLY A 177 23.60 -20.12 -14.95
CA GLY A 177 23.16 -21.37 -14.36
C GLY A 177 21.85 -21.21 -13.61
N ALA A 178 21.65 -20.12 -12.85
CA ALA A 178 20.39 -19.87 -12.14
C ALA A 178 19.21 -19.74 -13.12
N LEU A 179 19.39 -19.03 -14.24
CA LEU A 179 18.35 -18.93 -15.27
C LEU A 179 18.05 -20.30 -15.90
N GLU A 180 19.07 -21.06 -16.26
CA GLU A 180 18.92 -22.38 -16.86
C GLU A 180 18.32 -23.39 -15.88
N ALA A 181 18.71 -23.34 -14.61
CA ALA A 181 18.20 -24.20 -13.55
C ALA A 181 16.73 -23.93 -13.26
N ALA A 182 16.29 -22.67 -13.31
CA ALA A 182 14.88 -22.33 -13.18
C ALA A 182 14.09 -22.82 -14.41
N GLU A 183 14.57 -22.54 -15.63
CA GLU A 183 13.89 -22.96 -16.86
C GLU A 183 13.73 -24.48 -16.93
N ASN A 184 14.71 -25.25 -16.45
CA ASN A 184 14.65 -26.72 -16.46
C ASN A 184 14.07 -27.34 -15.19
N LEU A 185 13.57 -26.54 -14.24
CA LEU A 185 13.03 -27.05 -12.98
C LEU A 185 11.71 -27.81 -13.19
N GLU A 186 11.68 -29.07 -12.79
CA GLU A 186 10.50 -29.94 -12.90
C GLU A 186 10.08 -30.51 -11.54
N GLY A 187 8.77 -30.68 -11.38
CA GLY A 187 8.12 -31.04 -10.12
C GLY A 187 7.56 -32.46 -10.13
N HIS A 188 8.39 -33.47 -10.41
CA HIS A 188 7.98 -34.87 -10.43
C HIS A 188 8.50 -35.65 -9.20
N GLU A 189 7.63 -36.50 -8.61
CA GLU A 189 7.81 -37.11 -7.27
C GLU A 189 9.06 -37.99 -7.07
N ILE A 190 9.75 -38.41 -8.14
CA ILE A 190 10.84 -39.39 -8.05
C ILE A 190 12.24 -38.76 -8.23
N THR A 191 12.36 -37.50 -8.69
CA THR A 191 13.65 -36.93 -9.14
C THR A 191 13.94 -35.48 -8.73
N SER A 192 13.07 -34.79 -7.99
CA SER A 192 13.26 -33.35 -7.82
C SER A 192 14.38 -32.98 -6.83
N ILE A 193 15.37 -32.24 -7.34
CA ILE A 193 16.54 -31.70 -6.61
C ILE A 193 16.11 -30.80 -5.42
N CYS A 194 14.90 -30.25 -5.50
CA CYS A 194 14.35 -29.30 -4.55
C CYS A 194 13.29 -29.84 -3.58
N GLY A 195 12.92 -31.12 -3.67
CA GLY A 195 11.71 -31.61 -2.99
C GLY A 195 10.43 -31.00 -3.57
N LEU A 196 10.49 -30.58 -4.84
CA LEU A 196 9.38 -30.05 -5.62
C LEU A 196 8.54 -31.20 -6.19
N ALA A 197 7.24 -31.17 -5.95
CA ALA A 197 6.27 -32.21 -6.34
C ALA A 197 4.96 -31.58 -6.82
N ASP A 198 5.02 -30.39 -7.43
CA ASP A 198 3.86 -29.61 -7.87
C ASP A 198 3.40 -29.96 -9.31
N GLY A 199 4.03 -30.97 -9.93
CA GLY A 199 3.75 -31.39 -11.30
C GLY A 199 4.24 -30.42 -12.37
N SER A 200 5.11 -29.46 -12.04
CA SER A 200 5.65 -28.52 -13.02
C SER A 200 6.53 -29.20 -14.06
N GLN A 201 6.57 -28.61 -15.25
CA GLN A 201 7.45 -29.02 -16.35
C GLN A 201 8.53 -27.95 -16.61
N PRO A 202 9.60 -28.28 -17.33
CA PRO A 202 10.53 -27.27 -17.85
C PRO A 202 9.77 -26.13 -18.56
N GLY A 203 10.13 -24.89 -18.23
CA GLY A 203 9.49 -23.66 -18.69
C GLY A 203 8.39 -23.12 -17.75
N ASP A 204 7.97 -23.87 -16.73
CA ASP A 204 6.99 -23.37 -15.75
C ASP A 204 7.62 -22.43 -14.69
N TRP A 205 8.95 -22.42 -14.55
CA TRP A 205 9.67 -21.68 -13.51
C TRP A 205 10.66 -20.68 -14.09
N ARG A 206 10.87 -19.58 -13.39
CA ARG A 206 11.88 -18.56 -13.72
C ARG A 206 12.55 -18.01 -12.48
N VAL A 207 13.71 -17.37 -12.68
CA VAL A 207 14.33 -16.54 -11.64
C VAL A 207 13.48 -15.27 -11.45
N PRO A 208 13.11 -14.91 -10.21
CA PRO A 208 12.32 -13.71 -9.94
C PRO A 208 13.07 -12.44 -10.33
N ASN A 209 12.34 -11.39 -10.67
CA ASN A 209 12.92 -10.07 -10.85
C ASN A 209 13.22 -9.40 -9.50
N VAL A 210 13.98 -8.31 -9.50
CA VAL A 210 14.42 -7.63 -8.27
C VAL A 210 13.25 -7.15 -7.40
N ARG A 211 12.13 -6.73 -8.01
CA ARG A 211 10.94 -6.25 -7.29
C ARG A 211 10.18 -7.39 -6.63
N GLU A 212 10.11 -8.54 -7.29
CA GLU A 212 9.50 -9.75 -6.73
C GLU A 212 10.29 -10.26 -5.53
N LEU A 213 11.63 -10.29 -5.62
CA LEU A 213 12.49 -10.63 -4.48
C LEU A 213 12.28 -9.65 -3.31
N GLN A 214 12.30 -8.34 -3.59
CA GLN A 214 12.04 -7.32 -2.59
C GLN A 214 10.65 -7.47 -1.96
N SER A 215 9.66 -7.97 -2.70
CA SER A 215 8.32 -8.19 -2.17
C SER A 215 8.31 -9.22 -1.02
N LEU A 216 9.22 -10.19 -1.00
CA LEU A 216 9.31 -11.19 0.07
C LEU A 216 9.81 -10.61 1.40
N LEU A 217 10.43 -9.43 1.37
CA LEU A 217 11.11 -8.87 2.53
C LEU A 217 10.15 -8.23 3.55
N ASP A 218 10.54 -8.26 4.82
CA ASP A 218 9.92 -7.50 5.91
C ASP A 218 10.95 -6.55 6.54
N TYR A 219 10.96 -5.31 6.07
CA TYR A 219 11.88 -4.27 6.52
C TYR A 219 11.70 -3.87 7.99
N ARG A 220 10.63 -4.32 8.66
CA ARG A 220 10.44 -4.09 10.10
C ARG A 220 11.29 -5.01 10.97
N THR A 221 11.73 -6.13 10.39
CA THR A 221 12.48 -7.20 11.08
C THR A 221 13.97 -7.12 10.83
N ALA A 222 14.39 -6.26 9.90
CA ALA A 222 15.78 -5.95 9.63
C ALA A 222 16.41 -5.28 10.86
N ASP A 223 17.36 -5.94 11.49
CA ASP A 223 18.04 -5.48 12.70
C ASP A 223 19.56 -5.73 12.57
N ILE A 224 20.35 -4.82 13.14
CA ILE A 224 21.82 -4.85 13.20
C ILE A 224 22.34 -6.18 13.83
N GLY A 225 21.53 -6.85 14.64
CA GLY A 225 21.78 -8.17 15.25
C GLY A 225 21.75 -9.37 14.29
N GLY A 226 21.58 -9.17 12.97
CA GLY A 226 21.64 -10.24 11.98
C GLY A 226 20.31 -10.99 11.77
N ASN A 227 19.20 -10.43 12.23
CA ASN A 227 17.88 -10.95 11.91
C ASN A 227 17.60 -10.76 10.42
N ARG A 228 17.03 -11.79 9.79
CA ARG A 228 16.71 -11.73 8.36
C ARG A 228 15.58 -10.73 8.14
N SER A 229 15.67 -9.91 7.09
CA SER A 229 14.56 -9.10 6.56
C SER A 229 13.47 -9.97 5.91
N LEU A 230 13.06 -11.06 6.56
CA LEU A 230 12.03 -11.98 6.08
C LEU A 230 10.94 -12.13 7.15
N PRO A 231 9.67 -12.17 6.73
CA PRO A 231 8.56 -12.51 7.63
C PRO A 231 8.80 -13.86 8.30
N THR A 232 8.61 -13.96 9.62
CA THR A 232 8.75 -15.24 10.35
C THR A 232 7.76 -16.33 9.90
N THR A 233 6.71 -15.93 9.17
CA THR A 233 5.68 -16.82 8.61
C THR A 233 6.00 -17.32 7.21
N ILE A 234 7.09 -16.85 6.57
CA ILE A 234 7.45 -17.33 5.24
C ILE A 234 7.92 -18.79 5.34
N PRO A 235 7.36 -19.73 4.55
CA PRO A 235 7.75 -21.13 4.59
C PRO A 235 9.04 -21.40 3.78
N LEU A 236 9.92 -20.41 3.61
CA LEU A 236 11.18 -20.54 2.90
C LEU A 236 12.21 -21.29 3.75
N THR A 237 12.89 -22.26 3.16
CA THR A 237 13.91 -23.10 3.81
C THR A 237 15.23 -23.02 3.05
N GLY A 238 16.35 -23.35 3.69
CA GLY A 238 17.67 -23.26 3.04
C GLY A 238 18.02 -21.81 2.67
N VAL A 239 17.76 -20.87 3.59
CA VAL A 239 17.86 -19.44 3.29
C VAL A 239 19.33 -18.99 3.29
N ASP A 240 19.81 -18.51 2.16
CA ASP A 240 21.11 -17.85 2.00
C ASP A 240 21.00 -16.34 2.24
N VAL A 241 22.11 -15.62 2.23
CA VAL A 241 22.18 -14.17 2.44
C VAL A 241 21.79 -13.43 1.17
N TYR A 242 22.27 -13.88 0.01
CA TYR A 242 22.12 -13.19 -1.27
C TYR A 242 21.38 -14.07 -2.27
N TYR A 243 20.51 -13.48 -3.09
CA TYR A 243 19.78 -14.19 -4.14
C TYR A 243 19.86 -13.50 -5.48
N TRP A 244 20.10 -14.29 -6.54
CA TRP A 244 20.08 -13.81 -7.92
C TRP A 244 18.69 -13.30 -8.31
N SER A 245 18.66 -12.16 -9.01
CA SER A 245 17.48 -11.72 -9.75
C SER A 245 17.69 -11.88 -11.25
N SER A 246 16.61 -12.06 -12.00
CA SER A 246 16.63 -11.99 -13.48
C SER A 246 16.82 -10.56 -14.00
N THR A 247 16.82 -9.55 -13.12
CA THR A 247 16.95 -8.15 -13.51
C THR A 247 18.42 -7.81 -13.76
N SER A 248 18.75 -7.51 -15.02
CA SER A 248 20.09 -7.03 -15.39
C SER A 248 20.31 -5.59 -14.93
N PHE A 249 21.54 -5.27 -14.54
CA PHE A 249 21.96 -3.90 -14.28
C PHE A 249 22.56 -3.31 -15.54
N ALA A 250 22.13 -2.10 -15.90
CA ALA A 250 22.69 -1.34 -17.00
C ALA A 250 23.16 0.02 -16.49
N VAL A 251 24.40 0.37 -16.80
CA VAL A 251 24.95 1.71 -16.55
C VAL A 251 24.21 2.77 -17.37
N ASN A 252 24.13 3.98 -16.84
CA ASN A 252 23.46 5.09 -17.51
C ASN A 252 24.10 5.34 -18.90
N PRO A 253 23.30 5.37 -19.99
CA PRO A 253 23.83 5.55 -21.33
C PRO A 253 24.50 6.92 -21.57
N THR A 254 24.26 7.91 -20.70
CA THR A 254 24.90 9.24 -20.79
C THR A 254 26.19 9.34 -19.99
N SER A 255 26.60 8.29 -19.28
CA SER A 255 27.90 8.26 -18.62
C SER A 255 29.02 8.31 -19.64
N ILE A 256 30.04 9.13 -19.41
CA ILE A 256 31.17 9.26 -20.33
C ILE A 256 31.94 7.93 -20.42
N PHE A 257 32.18 7.48 -21.64
CA PHE A 257 32.77 6.17 -21.95
C PHE A 257 34.13 5.94 -21.27
N SER A 258 34.91 7.00 -21.06
CA SER A 258 36.18 6.97 -20.33
C SER A 258 36.04 6.58 -18.87
N ASP A 259 34.99 7.07 -18.19
CA ASP A 259 34.72 6.77 -16.78
C ASP A 259 34.21 5.34 -16.60
N LEU A 260 33.57 4.79 -17.65
CA LEU A 260 33.08 3.41 -17.69
C LEU A 260 34.20 2.39 -17.91
N ILE A 261 35.21 2.72 -18.73
CA ILE A 261 36.27 1.79 -19.16
C ILE A 261 37.57 1.93 -18.36
N PHE A 262 37.90 3.13 -17.86
CA PHE A 262 39.18 3.44 -17.22
C PHE A 262 39.01 3.97 -15.79
N ALA A 263 38.12 3.37 -15.00
CA ALA A 263 37.92 3.80 -13.61
C ALA A 263 39.19 3.72 -12.74
N CYS A 264 40.21 2.94 -13.12
CA CYS A 264 41.58 3.06 -12.60
C CYS A 264 42.59 2.33 -13.54
N SER A 265 43.53 3.07 -14.12
CA SER A 265 44.61 2.49 -14.95
C SER A 265 45.83 2.14 -14.10
N THR A 266 45.75 1.12 -13.24
CA THR A 266 46.96 0.57 -12.61
C THR A 266 47.34 -0.76 -13.24
N ARG A 267 48.61 -0.82 -13.64
CA ARG A 267 49.21 -1.68 -14.68
C ARG A 267 49.22 -3.19 -14.44
N ASN A 268 48.49 -3.70 -13.44
CA ASN A 268 48.44 -5.13 -13.10
C ASN A 268 47.05 -5.64 -12.71
N TYR A 269 46.00 -4.82 -12.82
CA TYR A 269 44.63 -5.31 -12.64
C TYR A 269 44.13 -5.92 -13.95
N GLY A 270 44.08 -7.26 -13.99
CA GLY A 270 43.38 -8.01 -15.04
C GLY A 270 41.85 -7.87 -14.94
N ALA A 271 41.34 -6.67 -14.64
CA ALA A 271 39.92 -6.38 -14.69
C ALA A 271 39.52 -6.34 -16.16
N ASP A 272 39.12 -7.49 -16.67
CA ASP A 272 38.51 -7.60 -17.98
C ASP A 272 37.27 -6.70 -18.04
N ASN A 273 37.39 -5.59 -18.77
CA ASN A 273 36.32 -4.61 -18.93
C ASN A 273 35.06 -5.23 -19.60
N ARG A 274 35.14 -6.45 -20.15
CA ARG A 274 33.98 -7.19 -20.67
C ARG A 274 32.93 -7.50 -19.60
N PHE A 275 33.32 -7.74 -18.34
CA PHE A 275 32.37 -8.15 -17.30
C PHE A 275 31.60 -6.97 -16.67
N ARG A 276 32.03 -5.72 -16.89
CA ARG A 276 31.45 -4.52 -16.26
C ARG A 276 30.09 -4.08 -16.79
N PHE A 277 29.70 -4.58 -17.96
CA PHE A 277 28.41 -4.28 -18.59
C PHE A 277 27.43 -5.45 -18.49
N SER A 278 27.79 -6.47 -17.70
CA SER A 278 27.07 -7.74 -17.60
C SER A 278 26.79 -8.05 -16.13
N ASP A 279 26.31 -7.04 -15.40
CA ASP A 279 25.91 -7.18 -14.00
C ASP A 279 24.42 -7.56 -13.91
N ALA A 280 24.06 -8.22 -12.81
CA ALA A 280 22.68 -8.46 -12.41
C ALA A 280 22.45 -7.92 -11.00
N TYR A 281 21.21 -7.51 -10.71
CA TYR A 281 20.82 -7.16 -9.36
C TYR A 281 20.74 -8.42 -8.50
N VAL A 282 21.18 -8.27 -7.24
CA VAL A 282 21.13 -9.28 -6.20
C VAL A 282 20.50 -8.66 -4.96
N VAL A 283 19.63 -9.41 -4.30
CA VAL A 283 18.94 -8.93 -3.09
C VAL A 283 19.50 -9.64 -1.87
N ASN A 284 19.87 -8.86 -0.85
CA ASN A 284 20.30 -9.34 0.45
C ASN A 284 19.08 -9.61 1.33
N PHE A 285 18.83 -10.87 1.68
CA PHE A 285 17.70 -11.26 2.54
C PHE A 285 17.95 -11.01 4.03
N LEU A 286 19.16 -10.62 4.43
CA LEU A 286 19.46 -10.17 5.79
C LEU A 286 19.11 -8.70 6.01
N SER A 287 19.55 -7.81 5.12
CA SER A 287 19.38 -6.36 5.28
C SER A 287 18.26 -5.79 4.40
N GLY A 288 17.85 -6.49 3.35
CA GLY A 288 17.00 -5.98 2.29
C GLY A 288 17.72 -5.07 1.28
N GLU A 289 19.05 -4.93 1.41
CA GLU A 289 19.87 -4.17 0.48
C GLU A 289 19.84 -4.82 -0.91
N THR A 290 19.81 -3.96 -1.94
CA THR A 290 19.95 -4.39 -3.33
C THR A 290 21.29 -3.91 -3.86
N ILE A 291 22.07 -4.86 -4.35
CA ILE A 291 23.41 -4.63 -4.90
C ILE A 291 23.44 -5.14 -6.34
N HIS A 292 24.55 -4.91 -7.05
CA HIS A 292 24.79 -5.52 -8.35
C HIS A 292 26.17 -6.18 -8.43
N THR A 293 26.23 -7.29 -9.16
CA THR A 293 27.44 -8.10 -9.28
C THR A 293 27.53 -8.74 -10.68
N PRO A 294 28.74 -9.03 -11.20
CA PRO A 294 28.91 -9.67 -12.51
C PRO A 294 28.22 -11.03 -12.59
N LYS A 295 27.57 -11.29 -13.73
CA LYS A 295 26.83 -12.54 -14.01
C LYS A 295 27.69 -13.81 -14.08
N GLU A 296 28.99 -13.65 -14.34
CA GLU A 296 29.94 -14.76 -14.55
C GLU A 296 30.82 -15.04 -13.32
N ALA A 297 30.49 -14.49 -12.14
CA ALA A 297 31.25 -14.73 -10.92
C ALA A 297 31.18 -16.22 -10.52
N ARG A 298 32.32 -16.92 -10.54
CA ARG A 298 32.40 -18.37 -10.28
C ARG A 298 33.07 -18.78 -8.97
N GLU A 299 33.78 -17.88 -8.29
CA GLU A 299 34.34 -18.08 -6.95
C GLU A 299 34.37 -16.73 -6.22
N ASP A 300 34.62 -16.75 -4.90
CA ASP A 300 34.69 -15.59 -4.00
C ASP A 300 35.10 -14.32 -4.75
N ILE A 301 34.27 -13.27 -4.68
CA ILE A 301 34.58 -11.99 -5.30
C ILE A 301 35.83 -11.44 -4.61
N ASP A 302 37.01 -11.81 -5.12
CA ASP A 302 38.28 -11.27 -4.67
C ASP A 302 38.33 -9.81 -5.12
N THR A 303 37.88 -9.00 -4.16
CA THR A 303 38.22 -7.62 -3.93
C THR A 303 38.36 -6.72 -5.18
N ARG A 304 37.30 -5.93 -5.41
CA ARG A 304 37.40 -4.63 -6.13
C ARG A 304 38.24 -3.59 -5.35
N HIS A 305 38.75 -3.93 -4.17
CA HIS A 305 39.71 -3.14 -3.40
C HIS A 305 41.02 -3.89 -3.26
N GLY A 306 42.07 -3.42 -3.93
CA GLY A 306 43.42 -3.90 -3.68
C GLY A 306 43.73 -3.97 -2.18
N ILE A 307 44.50 -4.97 -1.80
CA ILE A 307 45.30 -4.98 -0.58
C ILE A 307 45.86 -3.57 -0.39
N TYR A 308 45.60 -2.97 0.77
CA TYR A 308 46.13 -1.66 1.15
C TYR A 308 47.64 -1.63 0.91
N ASP A 309 48.07 -0.90 -0.12
CA ASP A 309 49.47 -0.58 -0.38
C ASP A 309 49.75 0.76 0.34
N PRO A 310 50.50 0.76 1.46
CA PRO A 310 50.77 1.97 2.24
C PRO A 310 51.65 2.99 1.52
N GLY A 311 52.05 2.74 0.26
CA GLY A 311 52.88 3.63 -0.54
C GLY A 311 52.15 4.63 -1.45
N ILE A 312 50.81 4.63 -1.53
CA ILE A 312 50.08 5.49 -2.49
C ILE A 312 48.99 6.32 -1.77
N ASP A 313 49.39 7.48 -1.25
CA ASP A 313 48.52 8.43 -0.52
C ASP A 313 47.45 9.15 -1.36
N ASN A 314 47.19 8.74 -2.60
CA ASN A 314 46.15 9.33 -3.45
C ASN A 314 45.57 8.26 -4.36
N ASN A 315 44.74 7.37 -3.82
CA ASN A 315 43.98 6.42 -4.62
C ASN A 315 42.77 7.13 -5.29
N PRO A 316 42.80 7.44 -6.60
CA PRO A 316 41.69 8.10 -7.27
C PRO A 316 40.44 7.20 -7.37
N CYS A 317 40.55 5.88 -7.14
CA CYS A 317 39.39 4.99 -7.17
C CYS A 317 38.47 5.14 -5.94
N ALA A 318 38.89 5.86 -4.88
CA ALA A 318 38.08 6.04 -3.68
C ALA A 318 36.96 7.09 -3.83
N THR A 319 37.03 7.94 -4.87
CA THR A 319 36.16 9.12 -4.98
C THR A 319 35.33 9.17 -6.26
N THR A 320 35.66 8.40 -7.29
CA THR A 320 34.90 8.37 -8.56
C THR A 320 34.40 6.96 -8.89
N GLY A 321 33.18 6.64 -8.47
CA GLY A 321 32.43 5.47 -8.92
C GLY A 321 31.88 4.61 -7.78
N PHE A 322 30.56 4.65 -7.59
CA PHE A 322 29.76 3.75 -6.73
C PHE A 322 29.87 3.98 -5.20
N ARG A 323 29.36 5.14 -4.73
CA ARG A 323 28.89 5.31 -3.33
C ARG A 323 27.51 4.69 -3.06
N SER A 324 26.86 4.10 -4.07
CA SER A 324 25.70 3.23 -3.88
C SER A 324 26.09 1.82 -4.32
N ALA A 325 26.25 0.92 -3.35
CA ALA A 325 26.36 -0.52 -3.55
C ALA A 325 27.60 -1.02 -4.34
N SER A 326 28.80 -0.50 -4.06
CA SER A 326 29.98 -1.35 -4.26
C SER A 326 29.85 -2.55 -3.31
N PRO A 327 29.89 -3.80 -3.79
CA PRO A 327 29.97 -4.98 -2.95
C PRO A 327 30.94 -4.80 -1.79
N PRO A 328 30.56 -5.11 -0.54
CA PRO A 328 31.56 -5.40 0.47
C PRO A 328 32.52 -6.47 -0.06
N ASN A 329 33.80 -6.37 0.32
CA ASN A 329 34.82 -7.34 -0.09
C ASN A 329 34.33 -8.77 0.17
N GLY A 330 34.39 -9.64 -0.84
CA GLY A 330 34.03 -11.06 -0.72
C GLY A 330 32.53 -11.30 -0.48
N ILE A 331 31.66 -10.95 -1.44
CA ILE A 331 30.28 -11.43 -1.40
C ILE A 331 30.28 -12.93 -1.72
N PRO A 332 29.68 -13.78 -0.86
CA PRO A 332 29.50 -15.19 -1.18
C PRO A 332 28.61 -15.34 -2.41
N ASN A 333 28.81 -16.42 -3.17
CA ASN A 333 28.08 -16.62 -4.41
C ASN A 333 26.56 -16.59 -4.16
N PRO A 334 25.78 -15.71 -4.83
CA PRO A 334 24.35 -15.60 -4.58
C PRO A 334 23.62 -16.92 -4.82
N GLY A 335 22.66 -17.20 -3.94
CA GLY A 335 21.82 -18.38 -3.99
C GLY A 335 20.75 -18.34 -5.07
N PHE A 336 20.07 -19.47 -5.20
CA PHE A 336 19.02 -19.71 -6.16
C PHE A 336 17.63 -19.65 -5.52
N ILE A 337 16.71 -18.97 -6.19
CA ILE A 337 15.29 -19.01 -5.86
C ILE A 337 14.50 -18.88 -7.15
N ALA A 338 13.36 -19.56 -7.23
CA ALA A 338 12.50 -19.56 -8.41
C ALA A 338 11.07 -19.17 -8.04
N VAL A 339 10.41 -18.55 -9.01
CA VAL A 339 8.99 -18.21 -8.98
C VAL A 339 8.33 -18.81 -10.21
N LYS A 340 7.11 -19.31 -10.05
CA LYS A 340 6.35 -19.92 -11.14
C LYS A 340 5.91 -18.85 -12.14
N ASN A 341 5.96 -19.17 -13.42
CA ASN A 341 5.37 -18.35 -14.46
C ASN A 341 3.85 -18.25 -14.25
N GLU A 342 3.30 -17.05 -14.44
CA GLU A 342 1.85 -16.88 -14.44
C GLU A 342 1.28 -17.68 -15.63
N LYS A 343 0.37 -18.61 -15.35
CA LYS A 343 -0.45 -19.21 -16.41
C LYS A 343 -1.57 -18.20 -16.68
N ASP A 344 -1.50 -17.55 -17.83
CA ASP A 344 -2.51 -16.60 -18.34
C ASP A 344 -3.95 -17.13 -18.19
#